data_AF-A0A1G9N9Z2-F1
#
_entry.id   AF-A0A1G9N9Z2-F1
#
_cell.length_a   1.000
_cell.length_b   1.000
_cell.length_c   1.000
_cell.angle_alpha   90.00
_cell.angle_beta   90.00
_cell.angle_gamma   90.00
#
_symmetry.space_group_name_H-M   'P 1'
#
loop_
_entity.id
_entity.type
_entity.pdbx_description
1 polymer ?
#
loop_
_entity_poly.entity_id
_entity_poly.type
_entity_poly.pdbx_seq_one_letter_code
_entity_poly.pdbx_strand_id
1 'polypeptide(L)' 'MRGTDKVSGKLFSYVDLKERIPAGHPLRKVRPILNDALASLDAEFDRLYSAEGRPSITPERLLRASLTQV' A
#
# COMPACT_ATOMS: atom_id res chain seq x y z
N MET A 1 6.83 15.46 5.03
CA MET A 1 6.70 14.93 3.65
C MET A 1 6.03 13.57 3.65
N ARG A 2 5.13 13.31 2.68
CA ARG A 2 4.62 11.97 2.41
C ARG A 2 5.72 11.13 1.75
N GLY A 3 5.85 9.87 2.17
CA GLY A 3 6.74 8.92 1.48
C GLY A 3 6.26 8.59 0.07
N THR A 4 7.02 7.75 -0.64
CA THR A 4 6.57 7.17 -1.90
C THR A 4 5.89 5.84 -1.67
N ASP A 5 4.80 5.57 -2.38
CA ASP A 5 4.20 4.24 -2.45
C ASP A 5 4.95 3.30 -3.42
N LYS A 6 6.27 3.26 -3.33
CA LYS A 6 7.08 2.35 -4.13
C LYS A 6 7.10 0.99 -3.47
N VAL A 7 6.63 -0.01 -4.20
CA VAL A 7 6.84 -1.41 -3.83
C VAL A 7 8.27 -1.77 -4.23
N SER A 8 9.13 -1.96 -3.25
CA SER A 8 10.43 -2.57 -3.51
C SER A 8 10.17 -3.95 -4.12
N GLY A 9 10.69 -4.19 -5.32
CA GLY A 9 10.67 -5.52 -5.94
C GLY A 9 11.46 -6.53 -5.11
N LYS A 10 11.74 -7.69 -5.69
CA LYS A 10 12.49 -8.80 -5.06
C LYS A 10 13.92 -8.38 -4.68
N LEU A 11 14.08 -7.72 -3.53
CA LEU A 11 15.37 -7.42 -2.93
C LEU A 11 15.40 -8.14 -1.58
N PHE A 12 16.10 -9.28 -1.55
CA PHE A 12 16.33 -10.16 -0.40
C PHE A 12 15.07 -10.80 0.23
N SER A 13 14.97 -12.14 0.15
CA SER A 13 14.12 -13.09 0.92
C SER A 13 12.68 -12.74 1.35
N TYR A 14 12.08 -11.65 0.89
CA TYR A 14 10.68 -11.30 1.16
C TYR A 14 9.81 -11.74 -0.01
N VAL A 15 8.86 -12.63 0.30
CA VAL A 15 7.76 -13.01 -0.59
C VAL A 15 6.90 -11.77 -0.82
N ASP A 16 6.53 -11.47 -2.07
CA ASP A 16 5.63 -10.35 -2.37
C ASP A 16 4.33 -10.56 -1.57
N LEU A 17 3.79 -9.50 -0.97
CA LEU A 17 2.49 -9.54 -0.30
C LEU A 17 1.38 -10.09 -1.22
N LYS A 18 1.51 -9.94 -2.55
CA LYS A 18 0.63 -10.60 -3.55
C LYS A 18 0.81 -12.12 -3.59
N GLU A 19 2.03 -12.60 -3.48
CA GLU A 19 2.39 -14.02 -3.52
C GLU A 19 1.96 -14.74 -2.21
N ARG A 20 1.80 -14.01 -1.10
CA ARG A 20 1.28 -14.57 0.17
C ARG A 20 -0.21 -14.95 0.14
N ILE A 21 -1.00 -14.37 -0.76
CA ILE A 21 -2.45 -14.63 -0.83
C ILE A 21 -2.72 -15.70 -1.89
N PRO A 22 -3.35 -16.85 -1.56
CA PRO A 22 -3.68 -17.90 -2.53
C PRO A 22 -4.53 -17.40 -3.70
N ALA A 23 -4.42 -18.07 -4.86
CA ALA A 23 -5.12 -17.67 -6.09
C ALA A 23 -6.65 -17.64 -5.98
N GLY A 24 -7.23 -18.59 -5.26
CA GLY A 24 -8.68 -18.63 -5.02
C GLY A 24 -9.16 -17.74 -3.86
N HIS A 25 -8.27 -17.00 -3.20
CA HIS A 25 -8.64 -16.29 -1.97
C HIS A 25 -9.52 -15.06 -2.26
N PRO A 26 -10.65 -14.87 -1.55
CA PRO A 26 -11.54 -13.72 -1.76
C PRO A 26 -10.85 -12.36 -1.67
N LEU A 27 -9.84 -12.22 -0.81
CA LEU A 27 -9.04 -10.98 -0.69
C LEU A 27 -8.37 -10.54 -2.00
N ARG A 28 -8.12 -11.44 -2.96
CA ARG A 28 -7.62 -11.04 -4.29
C ARG A 28 -8.62 -10.20 -5.06
N LYS A 29 -9.92 -10.36 -4.81
CA LYS A 29 -10.99 -9.54 -5.40
C LYS A 29 -11.15 -8.20 -4.69
N VAL A 30 -10.88 -8.16 -3.39
CA VAL A 30 -10.96 -6.93 -2.57
C VAL A 30 -9.77 -6.00 -2.84
N ARG A 31 -8.59 -6.55 -3.11
CA ARG A 31 -7.37 -5.77 -3.27
C ARG A 31 -7.42 -4.73 -4.42
N PRO A 32 -7.95 -5.03 -5.63
CA PRO A 32 -8.18 -4.02 -6.65
C PRO A 32 -9.08 -2.88 -6.18
N ILE A 33 -10.21 -3.20 -5.53
CA ILE A 33 -11.15 -2.21 -5.01
C ILE A 33 -10.47 -1.28 -4.01
N LEU A 34 -9.67 -1.84 -3.10
CA LEU A 34 -8.88 -1.04 -2.17
C LEU A 34 -7.87 -0.15 -2.89
N ASN A 35 -7.16 -0.67 -3.90
CA ASN A 35 -6.19 0.12 -4.65
C ASN A 35 -6.86 1.30 -5.38
N ASP A 36 -8.03 1.07 -5.98
CA ASP A 36 -8.78 2.11 -6.69
C ASP A 36 -9.26 3.19 -5.71
N ALA A 37 -9.76 2.78 -4.53
CA ALA A 37 -10.12 3.71 -3.46
C ALA A 37 -8.90 4.52 -3.00
N LEU A 38 -7.77 3.88 -2.73
CA LEU A 38 -6.54 4.58 -2.32
C LEU A 38 -6.02 5.54 -3.39
N ALA A 39 -6.13 5.18 -4.67
CA ALA A 39 -5.77 6.07 -5.78
C ALA A 39 -6.68 7.30 -5.84
N SER A 40 -7.98 7.13 -5.56
CA SER A 40 -8.93 8.26 -5.53
C SER A 40 -8.65 9.25 -4.40
N LEU A 41 -8.06 8.78 -3.29
CA LEU A 41 -7.73 9.58 -2.11
C LEU A 41 -6.33 10.22 -2.19
N ASP A 42 -5.56 9.96 -3.24
CA ASP A 42 -4.13 10.32 -3.32
C ASP A 42 -3.89 11.84 -3.13
N ALA A 43 -4.68 12.65 -3.83
CA ALA A 43 -4.61 14.12 -3.74
C ALA A 43 -5.02 14.64 -2.36
N GLU A 44 -5.91 13.94 -1.66
CA GLU A 44 -6.36 14.31 -0.32
C GLU A 44 -5.30 13.97 0.71
N PHE A 45 -4.66 12.81 0.58
CA PHE A 45 -3.50 12.46 1.40
C PHE A 45 -2.36 13.46 1.21
N ASP A 46 -2.04 13.86 -0.02
CA ASP A 46 -0.99 14.83 -0.28
C ASP A 46 -1.19 16.16 0.44
N ARG A 47 -2.43 16.67 0.49
CA ARG A 47 -2.77 17.91 1.21
C ARG A 47 -2.55 17.83 2.71
N LEU A 48 -2.59 16.64 3.30
CA LEU A 48 -2.42 16.43 4.74
C LEU A 48 -0.94 16.42 5.16
N TYR A 49 0.00 16.24 4.22
CA TYR A 49 1.41 16.15 4.54
C TYR A 49 2.13 17.49 4.36
N SER A 50 3.03 17.80 5.30
CA SER A 50 4.00 18.91 5.12
C SER A 50 4.89 18.67 3.89
N ALA A 51 5.17 19.73 3.14
CA ALA A 51 6.10 19.74 2.02
C ALA A 51 7.58 19.52 2.45
N GLU A 52 7.87 19.66 3.74
CA GLU A 52 9.24 19.58 4.28
C GLU A 52 9.38 18.47 5.35
N GLY A 53 10.63 18.14 5.67
CA GLY A 53 10.99 17.16 6.69
C GLY A 53 11.15 15.72 6.18
N ARG A 54 11.35 14.77 7.10
CA ARG A 54 11.58 13.37 6.76
C ARG A 54 10.33 12.74 6.09
N PRO A 55 10.49 12.00 4.98
CA PRO A 55 9.38 11.26 4.39
C PRO A 55 8.80 10.21 5.35
N SER A 56 7.48 10.21 5.51
CA SER A 56 6.77 9.22 6.31
C SER A 56 6.65 7.87 5.59
N ILE A 57 6.17 6.83 6.30
CA ILE A 57 5.50 5.72 5.63
C ILE A 57 4.17 6.24 5.12
N THR A 58 3.80 5.91 3.88
CA THR A 58 2.54 6.38 3.28
C THR A 58 1.35 5.57 3.79
N PRO A 59 0.16 6.17 3.90
CA PRO A 59 -1.00 5.48 4.45
C PRO A 59 -1.42 4.27 3.60
N GLU A 60 -1.22 4.30 2.28
CA GLU A 60 -1.55 3.20 1.35
C GLU A 60 -0.77 1.92 1.66
N ARG A 61 0.47 2.07 2.16
CA ARG A 61 1.30 0.92 2.54
C ARG A 61 0.78 0.26 3.80
N LEU A 62 0.38 1.06 4.79
CA LEU A 62 -0.21 0.57 6.03
C LEU A 62 -1.57 -0.09 5.76
N LEU A 63 -2.44 0.57 5.00
CA LEU A 63 -3.79 0.09 4.70
C LEU A 63 -3.79 -1.20 3.87
N ARG A 64 -2.88 -1.35 2.88
CA ARG A 64 -2.72 -2.63 2.18
C ARG A 64 -2.14 -3.73 3.07
N ALA A 65 -1.25 -3.39 3.99
CA ALA A 65 -0.69 -4.38 4.93
C ALA A 65 -1.78 -4.89 5.89
N SER A 66 -2.68 -4.02 6.35
CA SER A 66 -3.82 -4.39 7.20
C SER A 66 -4.73 -5.43 6.56
N LEU A 67 -4.90 -5.41 5.23
CA LEU A 67 -5.67 -6.41 4.51
C LEU A 67 -5.06 -7.83 4.57
N THR A 68 -3.78 -7.94 4.91
CA THR A 68 -3.00 -9.19 4.93
C THR A 68 -2.54 -9.60 6.33
N GLN A 69 -3.03 -8.92 7.38
CA GLN A 69 -2.80 -9.34 8.76
C GLN A 69 -3.61 -10.61 9.04
N VAL A 70 -3.01 -11.77 8.77
CA VAL A 70 -3.49 -13.09 9.19
C VAL A 70 -2.36 -13.77 9.95
#